data_AF-A0A6N2XHV1-F1
#
_entry.id   AF-A0A6N2XHV1-F1
#
_cell.length_a   1.000
_cell.length_b   1.000
_cell.length_c   1.000
_cell.angle_alpha   90.00
_cell.angle_beta   90.00
_cell.angle_gamma   90.00
#
_symmetry.space_group_name_H-M   'P 1'
#
loop_
_entity.id
_entity.type
_entity.pdbx_description
1 polymer ?
#
loop_
_entity_poly.entity_id
_entity_poly.type
_entity_poly.pdbx_seq_one_letter_code
_entity_poly.pdbx_strand_id
1 'polypeptide(L)'
;MKQMKFLLVALMTVLMGMSVTSCMNGDDNTIYTGPAFAKCVSTYPAATFELANGQRLVVNELMMADLIQDNIYFFYYQFDTAQQPANSQTLNVTLYAGSTPTSISAKSTEGPEKAADYNEATAPLYTFNSDTSTQPGILFNEYLVIPIMYWVKVESTDEKQKEELNKHSFILTYDFTNVKSGDTTLELTLNHVIKDGSEETVDRNKYTSTYKAYNLTTAISAFKTASGGTEPTKIKVNAKTNSSKNSLDGAANSTWSETLKTN
;
A
#
# COMPACT_ATOMS: atom_id res chain seq x y z
N MET A 1 16.23 12.20 -24.58
CA MET A 1 15.18 11.35 -23.97
C MET A 1 15.85 10.46 -22.94
N LYS A 2 15.72 10.78 -21.66
CA LYS A 2 16.28 9.97 -20.57
C LYS A 2 15.39 8.75 -20.44
N GLN A 3 15.91 7.56 -20.74
CA GLN A 3 15.17 6.32 -20.51
C GLN A 3 14.93 6.17 -19.01
N MET A 4 13.70 6.44 -18.57
CA MET A 4 13.24 6.02 -17.25
C MET A 4 13.10 4.50 -17.32
N LYS A 5 14.11 3.79 -16.82
CA LYS A 5 14.02 2.35 -16.62
C LYS A 5 12.87 2.11 -15.66
N PHE A 6 11.71 1.68 -16.16
CA PHE A 6 10.69 1.05 -15.33
C PHE A 6 11.31 -0.21 -14.77
N LEU A 7 11.93 -0.07 -13.59
CA LEU A 7 12.11 -1.20 -12.71
C LEU A 7 10.68 -1.70 -12.45
N LEU A 8 10.28 -2.76 -13.16
CA LEU A 8 9.45 -3.79 -12.56
C LEU A 8 10.14 -4.07 -11.24
N VAL A 9 9.65 -3.42 -10.18
CA VAL A 9 10.06 -3.70 -8.82
C VAL A 9 9.50 -5.09 -8.58
N ALA A 10 10.22 -6.11 -9.06
CA ALA A 10 10.33 -7.34 -8.31
C ALA A 10 10.79 -6.85 -6.95
N LEU A 11 9.83 -6.71 -6.03
CA LEU A 11 10.13 -6.50 -4.63
C LEU A 11 11.09 -7.64 -4.30
N MET A 12 12.39 -7.31 -4.27
CA MET A 12 13.32 -8.10 -3.50
C MET A 12 12.64 -8.21 -2.14
N THR A 13 12.55 -9.44 -1.67
CA THR A 13 12.01 -9.93 -0.41
C THR A 13 12.69 -9.31 0.83
N VAL A 14 13.02 -8.03 0.79
CA VAL A 14 13.53 -7.27 1.92
C VAL A 14 12.32 -6.95 2.79
N LEU A 15 11.88 -8.00 3.50
CA LEU A 15 11.34 -7.87 4.84
C LEU A 15 12.05 -6.72 5.54
N MET A 16 11.24 -5.77 5.96
CA MET A 16 11.60 -4.86 7.04
C MET A 16 12.06 -5.70 8.23
N GLY A 17 13.18 -5.33 8.83
CA GLY A 17 13.72 -5.98 10.02
C GLY A 17 15.24 -5.93 10.12
N MET A 18 15.94 -5.64 9.03
CA MET A 18 17.34 -5.26 9.09
C MET A 18 17.42 -3.82 8.61
N SER A 19 17.38 -2.87 9.55
CA SER A 19 18.44 -1.87 9.50
C SER A 19 19.72 -2.66 9.25
N VAL A 20 20.27 -2.58 8.05
CA VAL A 20 21.68 -2.90 7.90
C VAL A 20 22.42 -1.79 8.64
N THR A 21 22.38 -1.81 9.98
CA THR A 21 23.61 -1.53 10.71
C THR A 21 24.57 -2.52 10.12
N SER A 22 25.40 -2.06 9.19
CA SER A 22 26.46 -2.85 8.60
C SER A 22 27.43 -3.22 9.71
N CYS A 23 27.10 -4.26 10.49
CA CYS A 23 28.05 -5.00 11.29
C CYS A 23 28.69 -6.05 10.38
N MET A 24 29.28 -5.59 9.27
CA MET A 24 30.18 -6.38 8.43
C MET A 24 31.46 -5.55 8.28
N ASN A 25 32.40 -5.82 9.20
CA ASN A 25 33.81 -5.51 9.18
C ASN A 25 34.28 -4.53 8.08
N GLY A 26 34.64 -3.29 8.47
CA GLY A 26 35.68 -2.57 7.74
C GLY A 26 35.63 -1.05 7.77
N ASP A 27 34.45 -0.44 7.74
CA ASP A 27 34.29 1.01 7.71
C ASP A 27 33.01 1.41 8.44
N ASP A 28 33.06 2.46 9.27
CA ASP A 28 31.87 3.04 9.92
C ASP A 28 30.95 3.62 8.83
N ASN A 29 30.10 2.79 8.21
CA ASN A 29 29.09 3.26 7.29
C ASN A 29 27.96 3.90 8.09
N THR A 30 28.02 5.22 8.21
CA THR A 30 27.05 6.03 8.96
C THR A 30 25.79 6.31 8.16
N ILE A 31 25.74 5.94 6.88
CA ILE A 31 24.58 6.19 6.00
C ILE A 31 23.49 5.15 6.29
N TYR A 32 22.39 5.63 6.87
CA TYR A 32 21.16 4.87 6.95
C TYR A 32 20.40 4.96 5.63
N THR A 33 19.84 3.85 5.17
CA THR A 33 18.89 3.78 4.06
C THR A 33 17.70 2.93 4.46
N GLY A 34 16.47 3.36 4.15
CA GLY A 34 15.28 2.57 4.44
C GLY A 34 14.02 3.02 3.69
N PRO A 35 12.97 2.16 3.69
CA PRO A 35 11.67 2.54 3.17
C PRO A 35 10.91 3.45 4.15
N ALA A 36 10.02 4.27 3.64
CA ALA A 36 9.07 5.06 4.40
C ALA A 36 7.64 4.81 3.88
N PHE A 37 6.71 4.57 4.80
CA PHE A 37 5.27 4.73 4.59
C PHE A 37 4.85 5.97 5.38
N ALA A 38 4.61 7.07 4.70
CA ALA A 38 4.55 8.37 5.35
C ALA A 38 3.43 9.24 4.80
N LYS A 39 2.76 9.98 5.67
CA LYS A 39 1.74 10.97 5.31
C LYS A 39 2.42 12.27 4.90
N CYS A 40 2.08 12.82 3.74
CA CYS A 40 2.57 14.15 3.35
C CYS A 40 1.87 15.23 4.20
N VAL A 41 2.61 15.94 5.05
CA VAL A 41 2.06 16.95 5.96
C VAL A 41 2.39 18.38 5.55
N SER A 42 3.36 18.57 4.65
CA SER A 42 3.64 19.85 4.01
C SER A 42 4.35 19.63 2.68
N THR A 43 4.05 20.49 1.70
CA THR A 43 4.72 20.53 0.39
C THR A 43 5.56 21.79 0.20
N TYR A 44 5.51 22.76 1.13
CA TYR A 44 6.20 24.04 1.06
C TYR A 44 6.51 24.58 2.47
N PRO A 45 7.72 25.13 2.74
CA PRO A 45 8.84 25.40 1.82
C PRO A 45 9.68 24.17 1.45
N ALA A 46 9.53 23.06 2.17
CA ALA A 46 10.13 21.77 1.86
C ALA A 46 9.09 20.66 2.06
N ALA A 47 9.20 19.59 1.26
CA ALA A 47 8.32 18.43 1.41
C ALA A 47 8.59 17.74 2.76
N THR A 48 7.57 17.65 3.60
CA THR A 48 7.63 17.03 4.92
C THR A 48 6.67 15.86 4.97
N PHE A 49 7.19 14.70 5.38
CA PHE A 49 6.43 13.48 5.52
C PHE A 49 6.45 13.02 6.97
N GLU A 50 5.31 12.62 7.51
CA GLU A 50 5.18 12.12 8.89
C GLU A 50 5.01 10.59 8.87
N LEU A 51 5.84 9.90 9.64
CA LEU A 51 5.76 8.46 9.87
C LEU A 51 4.68 8.14 10.90
N ALA A 52 4.22 6.88 10.95
CA ALA A 52 3.17 6.45 11.88
C ALA A 52 3.53 6.63 13.37
N ASN A 53 4.82 6.71 13.70
CA ASN A 53 5.32 7.01 15.05
C ASN A 53 5.43 8.52 15.34
N GLY A 54 4.99 9.39 14.42
CA GLY A 54 5.05 10.85 14.52
C GLY A 54 6.39 11.48 14.09
N GLN A 55 7.44 10.69 13.80
CA GLN A 55 8.70 11.22 13.31
C GLN A 55 8.53 11.85 11.93
N ARG A 56 9.19 12.99 11.70
CA ARG A 56 9.10 13.74 10.44
C ARG A 56 10.35 13.58 9.58
N LEU A 57 10.15 13.33 8.30
CA LEU A 57 11.19 13.28 7.27
C LEU A 57 11.04 14.53 6.39
N VAL A 58 12.03 15.40 6.42
CA VAL A 58 12.09 16.62 5.60
C VAL A 58 13.01 16.34 4.42
N VAL A 59 12.44 16.37 3.22
CA VAL A 59 13.18 16.14 1.97
C VAL A 59 13.62 17.49 1.41
N ASN A 60 14.93 17.74 1.41
CA ASN A 60 15.52 19.00 0.96
C ASN A 60 15.87 18.98 -0.54
N GLU A 61 14.92 18.53 -1.36
CA GLU A 61 15.02 18.57 -2.82
C GLU A 61 14.01 19.61 -3.35
N LEU A 62 14.44 20.41 -4.34
CA LEU A 62 13.66 21.51 -4.91
C LEU A 62 12.24 21.04 -5.28
N MET A 63 11.24 21.63 -4.62
CA MET A 63 9.80 21.55 -4.90
C MET A 63 9.33 20.25 -5.56
N MET A 64 8.82 19.32 -4.75
CA MET A 64 8.05 18.16 -5.23
C MET A 64 6.63 18.61 -5.64
N ALA A 65 6.52 19.23 -6.82
CA ALA A 65 5.30 19.94 -7.27
C ALA A 65 4.03 19.08 -7.34
N ASP A 66 4.17 17.75 -7.47
CA ASP A 66 3.05 16.81 -7.65
C ASP A 66 2.61 16.14 -6.32
N LEU A 67 3.15 16.56 -5.18
CA LEU A 67 2.70 16.05 -3.89
C LEU A 67 1.35 16.63 -3.51
N ILE A 68 0.50 15.75 -2.99
CA ILE A 68 -0.82 16.10 -2.44
C ILE A 68 -0.72 15.95 -0.92
N GLN A 69 -1.03 17.02 -0.20
CA GLN A 69 -1.08 16.99 1.25
C GLN A 69 -2.10 15.94 1.73
N ASP A 70 -1.82 15.33 2.87
CA ASP A 70 -2.61 14.28 3.54
C ASP A 70 -2.68 12.93 2.80
N ASN A 71 -2.07 12.82 1.62
CA ASN A 71 -1.85 11.52 0.98
C ASN A 71 -0.75 10.72 1.66
N ILE A 72 -0.88 9.39 1.60
CA ILE A 72 0.15 8.45 2.05
C ILE A 72 1.07 8.14 0.88
N TYR A 73 2.37 8.20 1.13
CA TYR A 73 3.43 7.96 0.16
C TYR A 73 4.33 6.81 0.58
N PHE A 74 4.86 6.12 -0.43
CA PHE A 74 5.96 5.17 -0.29
C PHE A 74 7.21 5.70 -1.02
N PHE A 75 8.36 5.64 -0.36
CA PHE A 75 9.67 5.98 -0.95
C PHE A 75 10.82 5.38 -0.13
N TYR A 76 12.01 5.40 -0.72
CA TYR A 76 13.25 5.10 0.00
C TYR A 76 13.99 6.40 0.28
N TYR A 77 14.50 6.52 1.50
CA TYR A 77 15.26 7.69 1.93
C TYR A 77 16.60 7.27 2.53
N GLN A 78 17.51 8.22 2.60
CA GLN A 78 18.78 8.07 3.28
C GLN A 78 19.13 9.29 4.13
N PHE A 79 19.92 9.10 5.17
CA PHE A 79 20.54 10.17 5.95
C PHE A 79 21.80 9.67 6.66
N ASP A 80 22.66 10.60 7.09
CA ASP A 80 23.88 10.29 7.81
C ASP A 80 23.65 10.32 9.33
N THR A 81 23.80 9.17 9.98
CA THR A 81 23.64 9.00 11.44
C THR A 81 24.72 9.70 12.25
N ALA A 82 25.87 10.04 11.64
CA ALA A 82 26.89 10.87 12.28
C ALA A 82 26.53 12.37 12.31
N GLN A 83 25.63 12.81 11.43
CA GLN A 83 25.18 14.21 11.36
C GLN A 83 23.91 14.46 12.18
N GLN A 84 23.05 13.44 12.32
CA GLN A 84 21.81 13.53 13.08
C GLN A 84 21.45 12.18 13.71
N PRO A 85 21.02 12.13 14.98
CA PRO A 85 20.58 10.89 15.62
C PRO A 85 19.34 10.32 14.93
N ALA A 86 19.31 9.01 14.67
CA ALA A 86 18.20 8.34 13.99
C ALA A 86 16.84 8.46 14.72
N ASN A 87 16.86 8.68 16.03
CA ASN A 87 15.68 8.88 16.87
C ASN A 87 15.24 10.36 16.98
N SER A 88 15.83 11.27 16.21
CA SER A 88 15.41 12.68 16.19
C SER A 88 13.95 12.80 15.77
N GLN A 89 13.18 13.68 16.41
CA GLN A 89 11.78 13.91 16.05
C GLN A 89 11.60 14.35 14.59
N THR A 90 12.61 15.03 14.05
CA THR A 90 12.68 15.44 12.65
C THR A 90 14.04 15.07 12.08
N LEU A 91 14.04 14.43 10.92
CA LEU A 91 15.21 14.05 10.15
C LEU A 91 15.22 14.81 8.83
N ASN A 92 16.34 15.40 8.48
CA ASN A 92 16.59 15.89 7.13
C ASN A 92 17.12 14.73 6.30
N VAL A 93 16.41 14.37 5.23
CA VAL A 93 16.72 13.18 4.43
C VAL A 93 16.87 13.54 2.95
N THR A 94 17.54 12.67 2.19
CA THR A 94 17.53 12.72 0.73
C THR A 94 16.86 11.47 0.17
N LEU A 95 16.36 11.55 -1.07
CA LEU A 95 15.73 10.40 -1.71
C LEU A 95 16.81 9.42 -2.17
N TYR A 96 16.72 8.17 -1.70
CA TYR A 96 17.72 7.16 -2.00
C TYR A 96 17.66 6.78 -3.49
N ALA A 97 18.83 6.72 -4.12
CA ALA A 97 19.01 6.31 -5.53
C ALA A 97 18.13 7.06 -6.55
N GLY A 98 17.76 8.31 -6.27
CA GLY A 98 16.89 9.10 -7.13
C GLY A 98 15.45 8.58 -7.20
N SER A 99 15.01 7.82 -6.18
CA SER A 99 13.61 7.44 -6.04
C SER A 99 12.70 8.66 -5.94
N THR A 100 11.42 8.51 -6.27
CA THR A 100 10.41 9.56 -6.12
C THR A 100 9.31 9.07 -5.18
N PRO A 101 8.82 9.92 -4.27
CA PRO A 101 7.62 9.61 -3.50
C PRO A 101 6.46 9.22 -4.40
N THR A 102 5.99 7.98 -4.23
CA THR A 102 4.84 7.47 -4.96
C THR A 102 3.63 7.48 -4.05
N SER A 103 2.55 8.15 -4.46
CA SER A 103 1.30 8.13 -3.71
C SER A 103 0.73 6.72 -3.72
N ILE A 104 0.46 6.20 -2.53
CA ILE A 104 -0.17 4.89 -2.32
C ILE A 104 -1.58 5.03 -1.75
N SER A 105 -2.07 6.25 -1.48
CA SER A 105 -3.48 6.47 -1.16
C SER A 105 -4.38 5.80 -2.19
N ALA A 106 -5.36 5.04 -1.72
CA ALA A 106 -6.42 4.51 -2.55
C ALA A 106 -7.19 5.68 -3.21
N LYS A 107 -7.57 5.49 -4.47
CA LYS A 107 -8.43 6.44 -5.17
C LYS A 107 -9.81 6.46 -4.49
N SER A 108 -10.57 7.53 -4.64
CA SER A 108 -11.94 7.61 -4.13
C SER A 108 -12.86 6.49 -4.66
N THR A 109 -12.53 5.92 -5.82
CA THR A 109 -13.24 4.79 -6.46
C THR A 109 -12.71 3.41 -6.06
N GLU A 110 -11.81 3.34 -5.08
CA GLU A 110 -11.20 2.08 -4.60
C GLU A 110 -11.63 1.76 -3.16
N GLY A 111 -12.57 2.54 -2.59
CA GLY A 111 -13.15 2.28 -1.28
C GLY A 111 -12.30 2.71 -0.07
N PRO A 112 -12.71 2.34 1.16
CA PRO A 112 -13.77 1.37 1.48
C PRO A 112 -15.18 1.79 1.03
N GLU A 113 -15.90 0.91 0.34
CA GLU A 113 -17.28 1.14 -0.11
C GLU A 113 -18.20 -0.07 0.08
N LYS A 114 -19.52 0.10 -0.05
CA LYS A 114 -20.45 -1.03 0.07
C LYS A 114 -20.28 -1.98 -1.14
N ALA A 115 -20.32 -3.29 -0.89
CA ALA A 115 -20.31 -4.30 -1.94
C ALA A 115 -21.48 -4.12 -2.93
N ALA A 116 -21.19 -4.25 -4.22
CA ALA A 116 -22.11 -4.13 -5.35
C ALA A 116 -21.56 -4.85 -6.59
N ASP A 117 -22.41 -5.21 -7.54
CA ASP A 117 -22.04 -6.02 -8.72
C ASP A 117 -20.84 -5.46 -9.51
N TYR A 118 -20.69 -4.13 -9.60
CA TYR A 118 -19.61 -3.48 -10.35
C TYR A 118 -18.24 -3.54 -9.66
N ASN A 119 -18.20 -3.85 -8.35
CA ASN A 119 -16.99 -3.89 -7.55
C ASN A 119 -16.61 -5.30 -7.07
N GLU A 120 -17.29 -6.33 -7.59
CA GLU A 120 -16.88 -7.72 -7.43
C GLU A 120 -15.56 -7.99 -8.14
N ALA A 121 -14.73 -8.87 -7.56
CA ALA A 121 -13.48 -9.27 -8.16
C ALA A 121 -13.71 -9.89 -9.54
N THR A 122 -12.97 -9.42 -10.55
CA THR A 122 -12.92 -10.02 -11.89
C THR A 122 -11.63 -10.79 -12.14
N ALA A 123 -10.64 -10.62 -11.26
CA ALA A 123 -9.37 -11.31 -11.27
C ALA A 123 -8.93 -11.68 -9.85
N PRO A 124 -8.09 -12.72 -9.69
CA PRO A 124 -7.46 -13.02 -8.42
C PRO A 124 -6.26 -12.09 -8.19
N LEU A 125 -5.85 -11.93 -6.93
CA LEU A 125 -4.49 -11.52 -6.61
C LEU A 125 -3.52 -12.67 -6.89
N TYR A 126 -2.25 -12.36 -7.16
CA TYR A 126 -1.21 -13.39 -7.27
C TYR A 126 -1.02 -14.09 -5.93
N THR A 127 -0.85 -13.30 -4.87
CA THR A 127 -0.82 -13.75 -3.48
C THR A 127 -1.33 -12.63 -2.56
N PHE A 128 -1.72 -12.99 -1.34
CA PHE A 128 -2.14 -12.06 -0.29
C PHE A 128 -1.88 -12.70 1.07
N ASN A 129 -1.18 -11.99 1.96
CA ASN A 129 -0.87 -12.48 3.30
C ASN A 129 -0.20 -13.88 3.30
N SER A 130 0.69 -14.15 2.33
CA SER A 130 1.45 -15.40 2.27
C SER A 130 2.70 -15.37 3.15
N ASP A 131 3.23 -14.17 3.36
CA ASP A 131 4.42 -13.89 4.15
C ASP A 131 4.40 -12.43 4.63
N THR A 132 5.41 -12.04 5.40
CA THR A 132 5.51 -10.70 5.99
C THR A 132 5.71 -9.57 4.97
N SER A 133 6.17 -9.86 3.74
CA SER A 133 6.27 -8.84 2.67
C SER A 133 4.92 -8.53 2.00
N THR A 134 3.93 -9.40 2.20
CA THR A 134 2.57 -9.30 1.63
C THR A 134 1.50 -9.07 2.68
N GLN A 135 1.91 -8.80 3.93
CA GLN A 135 1.01 -8.53 5.05
C GLN A 135 0.50 -7.09 5.04
N PRO A 136 -0.82 -6.89 5.10
CA PRO A 136 -1.39 -5.59 5.45
C PRO A 136 -0.95 -5.12 6.84
N GLY A 137 -1.10 -3.82 7.08
CA GLY A 137 -0.93 -3.24 8.40
C GLY A 137 -1.72 -1.95 8.58
N ILE A 138 -2.03 -1.61 9.84
CA ILE A 138 -2.67 -0.34 10.20
C ILE A 138 -1.62 0.73 10.47
N LEU A 139 -1.69 1.83 9.73
CA LEU A 139 -0.86 3.02 9.94
C LEU A 139 -1.72 4.23 10.34
N PHE A 140 -1.13 5.12 11.14
CA PHE A 140 -1.77 6.36 11.61
C PHE A 140 -3.10 6.14 12.35
N ASN A 141 -3.35 4.91 12.85
CA ASN A 141 -4.62 4.47 13.44
C ASN A 141 -5.87 4.62 12.53
N GLU A 142 -5.69 4.93 11.26
CA GLU A 142 -6.77 5.32 10.34
C GLU A 142 -6.67 4.64 8.97
N TYR A 143 -5.46 4.24 8.56
CA TYR A 143 -5.21 3.71 7.24
C TYR A 143 -4.86 2.23 7.28
N LEU A 144 -5.58 1.43 6.51
CA LEU A 144 -5.17 0.08 6.16
C LEU A 144 -4.24 0.15 4.95
N VAL A 145 -2.96 -0.16 5.12
CA VAL A 145 -2.00 -0.26 4.03
C VAL A 145 -1.85 -1.71 3.62
N ILE A 146 -2.10 -1.99 2.33
CA ILE A 146 -2.06 -3.33 1.76
C ILE A 146 -0.97 -3.40 0.69
N PRO A 147 0.03 -4.28 0.83
CA PRO A 147 0.86 -4.73 -0.28
C PRO A 147 0.04 -5.66 -1.17
N ILE A 148 -0.01 -5.35 -2.46
CA ILE A 148 -0.84 -6.05 -3.44
C ILE A 148 0.07 -6.66 -4.49
N MET A 149 0.10 -7.98 -4.58
CA MET A 149 0.77 -8.70 -5.67
C MET A 149 -0.27 -9.21 -6.65
N TYR A 150 -0.11 -8.93 -7.93
CA TYR A 150 -1.14 -9.20 -8.94
C TYR A 150 -0.55 -9.51 -10.30
N TRP A 151 -1.32 -10.22 -11.10
CA TRP A 151 -0.97 -10.56 -12.48
C TRP A 151 -1.10 -9.35 -13.40
N VAL A 152 -0.13 -9.18 -14.29
CA VAL A 152 -0.03 -8.07 -15.23
C VAL A 152 0.48 -8.57 -16.59
N LYS A 153 0.08 -7.89 -17.66
CA LYS A 153 0.75 -8.03 -18.95
C LYS A 153 1.99 -7.14 -18.99
N VAL A 154 3.11 -7.69 -19.45
CA VAL A 154 4.30 -6.88 -19.74
C VAL A 154 4.15 -6.30 -21.13
N GLU A 155 4.19 -4.97 -21.21
CA GLU A 155 4.04 -4.24 -22.44
C GLU A 155 5.39 -3.80 -23.01
N SER A 156 5.41 -3.51 -24.31
CA SER A 156 6.66 -3.21 -25.04
C SER A 156 7.19 -1.80 -24.81
N THR A 157 6.37 -0.88 -24.27
CA THR A 157 6.74 0.51 -24.01
C THR A 157 6.21 0.96 -22.66
N ASP A 158 6.83 2.01 -22.11
CA ASP A 158 6.44 2.61 -20.82
C ASP A 158 5.02 3.15 -20.84
N GLU A 159 4.61 3.79 -21.93
CA GLU A 159 3.25 4.32 -22.09
C GLU A 159 2.21 3.20 -22.05
N LYS A 160 2.44 2.12 -22.81
CA LYS A 160 1.56 0.95 -22.81
C LYS A 160 1.58 0.24 -21.46
N GLN A 161 2.73 0.16 -20.79
CA GLN A 161 2.81 -0.44 -19.46
C GLN A 161 2.00 0.37 -18.45
N LYS A 162 2.03 1.71 -18.52
CA LYS A 162 1.17 2.56 -17.68
C LYS A 162 -0.32 2.35 -17.99
N GLU A 163 -0.68 2.27 -19.27
CA GLU A 163 -2.06 1.98 -19.69
C GLU A 163 -2.54 0.65 -19.14
N GLU A 164 -1.72 -0.40 -19.22
CA GLU A 164 -2.02 -1.71 -18.65
C GLU A 164 -2.18 -1.62 -17.13
N LEU A 165 -1.23 -1.02 -16.41
CA LEU A 165 -1.31 -0.85 -14.95
C LEU A 165 -2.58 -0.07 -14.52
N ASN A 166 -3.02 0.89 -15.33
CA ASN A 166 -4.23 1.68 -15.06
C ASN A 166 -5.54 0.91 -15.21
N LYS A 167 -5.55 -0.27 -15.85
CA LYS A 167 -6.74 -1.14 -15.92
C LYS A 167 -7.02 -1.86 -14.60
N HIS A 168 -6.01 -2.01 -13.76
CA HIS A 168 -6.12 -2.69 -12.47
C HIS A 168 -6.64 -1.72 -11.40
N SER A 169 -7.76 -2.09 -10.79
CA SER A 169 -8.34 -1.42 -9.63
C SER A 169 -8.40 -2.40 -8.46
N PHE A 170 -8.06 -1.93 -7.27
CA PHE A 170 -8.08 -2.73 -6.05
C PHE A 170 -9.09 -2.12 -5.10
N ILE A 171 -10.31 -2.65 -5.12
CA ILE A 171 -11.46 -2.04 -4.46
C ILE A 171 -11.70 -2.74 -3.12
N LEU A 172 -11.61 -1.99 -2.04
CA LEU A 172 -11.91 -2.49 -0.70
C LEU A 172 -13.41 -2.30 -0.43
N THR A 173 -14.11 -3.39 -0.15
CA THR A 173 -15.56 -3.37 0.06
C THR A 173 -15.97 -3.93 1.40
N TYR A 174 -17.19 -3.60 1.83
CA TYR A 174 -17.84 -4.17 3.01
C TYR A 174 -19.30 -4.54 2.71
N ASP A 175 -19.81 -5.55 3.41
CA ASP A 175 -21.23 -5.87 3.47
C ASP A 175 -21.65 -6.10 4.92
N PHE A 176 -22.46 -5.19 5.45
CA PHE A 176 -22.94 -5.22 6.82
C PHE A 176 -24.36 -5.73 6.96
N THR A 177 -24.93 -6.36 5.93
CA THR A 177 -26.29 -6.93 5.96
C THR A 177 -26.47 -7.92 7.11
N ASN A 178 -25.40 -8.61 7.52
CA ASN A 178 -25.42 -9.62 8.58
C ASN A 178 -24.77 -9.18 9.91
N VAL A 179 -24.32 -7.92 10.01
CA VAL A 179 -23.75 -7.38 11.26
C VAL A 179 -24.86 -7.19 12.29
N LYS A 180 -24.59 -7.58 13.53
CA LYS A 180 -25.51 -7.52 14.66
C LYS A 180 -25.01 -6.57 15.73
N SER A 181 -25.93 -6.14 16.60
CA SER A 181 -25.56 -5.31 17.74
C SER A 181 -24.54 -6.01 18.63
N GLY A 182 -23.45 -5.31 18.96
CA GLY A 182 -22.36 -5.84 19.77
C GLY A 182 -21.25 -6.55 18.97
N ASP A 183 -21.39 -6.72 17.65
CA ASP A 183 -20.30 -7.23 16.83
C ASP A 183 -19.09 -6.29 16.87
N THR A 184 -17.89 -6.88 16.92
CA THR A 184 -16.62 -6.14 17.05
C THR A 184 -15.62 -6.38 15.92
N THR A 185 -15.96 -7.24 14.95
CA THR A 185 -15.08 -7.52 13.80
C THR A 185 -15.57 -6.80 12.56
N LEU A 186 -14.80 -5.80 12.11
CA LEU A 186 -14.97 -5.18 10.81
C LEU A 186 -14.41 -6.10 9.73
N GLU A 187 -15.30 -6.75 8.98
CA GLU A 187 -14.94 -7.59 7.84
C GLU A 187 -15.01 -6.82 6.52
N LEU A 188 -13.91 -6.86 5.78
CA LEU A 188 -13.69 -6.20 4.50
C LEU A 188 -13.28 -7.23 3.45
N THR A 189 -13.50 -6.91 2.18
CA THR A 189 -13.08 -7.72 1.04
C THR A 189 -12.26 -6.86 0.07
N LEU A 190 -11.05 -7.29 -0.25
CA LEU A 190 -10.23 -6.68 -1.29
C LEU A 190 -10.51 -7.35 -2.63
N ASN A 191 -11.11 -6.60 -3.54
CA ASN A 191 -11.48 -7.07 -4.87
C ASN A 191 -10.49 -6.55 -5.92
N HIS A 192 -9.90 -7.46 -6.68
CA HIS A 192 -9.09 -7.11 -7.84
C HIS A 192 -10.00 -7.07 -9.07
N VAL A 193 -10.20 -5.86 -9.57
CA VAL A 193 -11.07 -5.56 -10.70
C VAL A 193 -10.22 -5.08 -11.86
N ILE A 194 -10.20 -5.85 -12.93
CA ILE A 194 -9.57 -5.47 -14.20
C ILE A 194 -10.66 -4.95 -15.13
N LYS A 195 -10.52 -3.71 -15.58
CA LYS A 195 -11.36 -3.12 -16.62
C LYS A 195 -10.69 -3.29 -17.97
N ASP A 196 -10.92 -4.44 -18.59
CA ASP A 196 -10.53 -4.64 -19.99
C ASP A 196 -11.57 -3.98 -20.92
N GLY A 197 -11.08 -3.45 -22.05
CA GLY A 197 -11.96 -3.06 -23.15
C GLY A 197 -12.61 -4.29 -23.81
N SER A 198 -13.41 -4.08 -24.84
CA SER A 198 -14.10 -5.15 -25.57
C SER A 198 -13.19 -6.06 -26.43
N GLU A 199 -11.88 -6.06 -26.19
CA GLU A 199 -10.91 -6.84 -26.97
C GLU A 199 -10.70 -8.24 -26.38
N GLU A 200 -10.18 -9.14 -27.23
CA GLU A 200 -9.90 -10.55 -26.94
C GLU A 200 -9.18 -10.76 -25.60
N THR A 201 -9.34 -11.96 -25.03
CA THR A 201 -8.71 -12.40 -23.77
C THR A 201 -7.24 -11.98 -23.67
N VAL A 202 -6.96 -11.03 -22.78
CA VAL A 202 -5.61 -10.51 -22.51
C VAL A 202 -4.85 -11.51 -21.62
N ASP A 203 -3.74 -12.08 -22.14
CA ASP A 203 -2.87 -12.95 -21.33
C ASP A 203 -2.00 -12.14 -20.37
N ARG A 204 -2.22 -12.36 -19.06
CA ARG A 204 -1.46 -11.77 -17.95
C ARG A 204 -0.73 -12.87 -17.20
N ASN A 205 0.53 -13.09 -17.56
CA ASN A 205 1.33 -14.23 -17.10
C ASN A 205 2.58 -13.83 -16.30
N LYS A 206 2.74 -12.53 -16.00
CA LYS A 206 3.75 -12.00 -15.08
C LYS A 206 3.05 -11.42 -13.87
N TYR A 207 3.76 -11.29 -12.76
CA TYR A 207 3.25 -10.59 -11.58
C TYR A 207 4.08 -9.34 -11.31
N THR A 208 3.43 -8.37 -10.68
CA THR A 208 4.03 -7.16 -10.14
C THR A 208 3.40 -6.85 -8.79
N SER A 209 3.84 -5.77 -8.16
CA SER A 209 3.35 -5.35 -6.85
C SER A 209 3.11 -3.85 -6.77
N THR A 210 2.14 -3.47 -5.96
CA THR A 210 1.87 -2.08 -5.57
C THR A 210 1.44 -2.02 -4.10
N TYR A 211 1.36 -0.82 -3.55
CA TYR A 211 0.75 -0.58 -2.24
C TYR A 211 -0.52 0.24 -2.39
N LYS A 212 -1.50 -0.01 -1.52
CA LYS A 212 -2.70 0.80 -1.39
C LYS A 212 -2.98 1.12 0.07
N ALA A 213 -3.20 2.39 0.38
CA ALA A 213 -3.56 2.88 1.71
C ALA A 213 -5.02 3.35 1.69
N TYR A 214 -5.88 2.62 2.39
CA TYR A 214 -7.32 2.88 2.47
C TYR A 214 -7.65 3.59 3.79
N ASN A 215 -8.27 4.76 3.71
CA ASN A 215 -8.78 5.43 4.90
C ASN A 215 -10.03 4.69 5.40
N LEU A 216 -10.00 4.19 6.63
CA LEU A 216 -11.05 3.34 7.18
C LEU A 216 -12.20 4.11 7.84
N THR A 217 -12.11 5.43 7.98
CA THR A 217 -13.06 6.26 8.74
C THR A 217 -14.52 5.98 8.34
N THR A 218 -14.79 5.93 7.03
CA THR A 218 -16.14 5.68 6.52
C THR A 218 -16.64 4.27 6.84
N ALA A 219 -15.79 3.24 6.64
CA ALA A 219 -16.16 1.86 6.94
C ALA A 219 -16.37 1.64 8.44
N ILE A 220 -15.52 2.21 9.29
CA ILE A 220 -15.66 2.15 10.76
C ILE A 220 -16.95 2.82 11.20
N SER A 221 -17.28 3.98 10.64
CA SER A 221 -18.53 4.70 10.96
C SER A 221 -19.78 3.92 10.53
N ALA A 222 -19.75 3.34 9.33
CA ALA A 222 -20.82 2.49 8.82
C ALA A 222 -20.97 1.21 9.66
N PHE A 223 -19.85 0.58 10.05
CA PHE A 223 -19.84 -0.59 10.92
C PHE A 223 -20.43 -0.26 12.29
N LYS A 224 -19.99 0.84 12.91
CA LYS A 224 -20.50 1.30 14.21
C LYS A 224 -22.01 1.51 14.19
N THR A 225 -22.55 2.00 13.08
CA THR A 225 -23.99 2.15 12.90
C THR A 225 -24.68 0.78 12.82
N ALA A 226 -24.15 -0.14 12.01
CA ALA A 226 -24.70 -1.49 11.85
C ALA A 226 -24.61 -2.36 13.12
N SER A 227 -23.56 -2.17 13.92
CA SER A 227 -23.30 -2.90 15.17
C SER A 227 -23.98 -2.28 16.41
N GLY A 228 -24.93 -1.36 16.20
CA GLY A 228 -25.68 -0.72 17.30
C GLY A 228 -24.83 0.19 18.19
N GLY A 229 -23.79 0.82 17.65
CA GLY A 229 -22.90 1.76 18.33
C GLY A 229 -21.53 1.21 18.72
N THR A 230 -21.24 -0.05 18.39
CA THR A 230 -20.00 -0.73 18.79
C THR A 230 -18.85 -0.45 17.83
N GLU A 231 -17.73 0.04 18.35
CA GLU A 231 -16.52 0.22 17.54
C GLU A 231 -15.81 -1.12 17.28
N PRO A 232 -15.20 -1.31 16.10
CA PRO A 232 -14.50 -2.54 15.81
C PRO A 232 -13.23 -2.65 16.67
N THR A 233 -13.01 -3.82 17.25
CA THR A 233 -11.76 -4.17 17.95
C THR A 233 -10.86 -5.06 17.09
N LYS A 234 -11.38 -5.55 15.95
CA LYS A 234 -10.66 -6.40 15.02
C LYS A 234 -11.02 -6.03 13.59
N ILE A 235 -10.03 -6.04 12.71
CA ILE A 235 -10.24 -5.95 11.26
C ILE A 235 -9.91 -7.30 10.64
N LYS A 236 -10.72 -7.72 9.68
CA LYS A 236 -10.48 -8.88 8.83
C LYS A 236 -10.59 -8.45 7.37
N VAL A 237 -9.61 -8.81 6.56
CA VAL A 237 -9.60 -8.52 5.12
C VAL A 237 -9.51 -9.85 4.38
N ASN A 238 -10.48 -10.10 3.51
CA ASN A 238 -10.50 -11.28 2.65
C ASN A 238 -10.12 -10.90 1.22
N ALA A 239 -9.46 -11.80 0.51
CA ALA A 239 -9.14 -11.64 -0.90
C ALA A 239 -9.18 -12.99 -1.62
N LYS A 240 -9.44 -12.96 -2.93
CA LYS A 240 -9.27 -14.12 -3.81
C LYS A 240 -7.84 -14.16 -4.35
N THR A 241 -7.17 -15.29 -4.24
CA THR A 241 -5.76 -15.46 -4.67
C THR A 241 -5.59 -16.66 -5.59
N ASN A 242 -4.73 -16.53 -6.59
CA ASN A 242 -4.34 -17.61 -7.48
C ASN A 242 -2.91 -17.38 -7.97
N SER A 243 -1.95 -18.15 -7.46
CA SER A 243 -0.53 -18.05 -7.81
C SER A 243 -0.17 -18.77 -9.11
N SER A 244 -1.13 -19.46 -9.74
CA SER A 244 -0.89 -20.26 -10.96
C SER A 244 -1.35 -19.57 -12.24
N LYS A 245 -2.41 -18.75 -12.19
CA LYS A 245 -2.97 -18.06 -13.36
C LYS A 245 -3.80 -16.84 -12.98
N ASN A 246 -3.94 -15.89 -13.91
CA ASN A 246 -4.85 -14.75 -13.79
C ASN A 246 -6.31 -15.15 -14.05
N SER A 247 -6.87 -16.03 -13.22
CA SER A 247 -8.26 -16.47 -13.31
C SER A 247 -8.82 -16.80 -11.93
N LEU A 248 -10.08 -16.43 -11.71
CA LEU A 248 -10.82 -16.79 -10.49
C LEU A 248 -11.14 -18.28 -10.41
N ASP A 249 -11.07 -19.01 -11.54
CA ASP A 249 -11.19 -20.46 -11.55
C ASP A 249 -10.04 -21.10 -10.74
N GLY A 250 -10.42 -21.86 -9.72
CA GLY A 250 -9.49 -22.45 -8.76
C GLY A 250 -8.85 -21.47 -7.78
N ALA A 251 -9.32 -20.21 -7.70
CA ALA A 251 -8.79 -19.25 -6.74
C ALA A 251 -9.13 -19.61 -5.29
N ALA A 252 -8.15 -19.49 -4.40
CA ALA A 252 -8.31 -19.69 -2.97
C ALA A 252 -8.84 -18.41 -2.28
N ASN A 253 -9.47 -18.60 -1.12
CA ASN A 253 -9.75 -17.49 -0.19
C ASN A 253 -8.54 -17.31 0.72
N SER A 254 -8.00 -16.10 0.76
CA SER A 254 -6.95 -15.69 1.67
C SER A 254 -7.48 -14.62 2.61
N THR A 255 -7.08 -14.68 3.87
CA THR A 255 -7.57 -13.78 4.92
C THR A 255 -6.39 -13.24 5.71
N TRP A 256 -6.43 -11.94 5.98
CA TRP A 256 -5.59 -11.29 6.98
C TRP A 256 -6.47 -10.72 8.09
N SER A 257 -5.95 -10.65 9.31
CA SER A 257 -6.66 -9.97 10.40
C SER A 257 -5.70 -9.40 11.42
N GLU A 258 -6.09 -8.27 12.02
CA GLU A 258 -5.36 -7.60 13.10
C GLU A 258 -6.34 -7.15 14.18
N THR A 259 -5.91 -7.24 15.44
CA THR A 259 -6.64 -6.66 16.57
C THR A 259 -6.24 -5.20 16.69
N LEU A 260 -7.22 -4.30 16.65
CA LEU A 260 -6.98 -2.87 16.80
C LEU A 260 -6.65 -2.57 18.26
N LYS A 261 -5.65 -1.71 18.46
CA LYS A 261 -5.33 -1.20 19.78
C LYS A 261 -6.49 -0.30 20.21
N THR A 262 -7.22 -0.73 21.24
CA THR A 262 -8.20 0.13 21.92
C THR A 262 -7.43 1.19 22.72
N ASN A 263 -7.75 2.46 22.50
CA ASN A 263 -7.28 3.55 23.36
C ASN A 263 -7.92 3.47 24.75
#